data_AF-A0A6G3D2F3-F1
#
_entry.id   AF-A0A6G3D2F3-F1
#
_cell.length_a   1.000
_cell.length_b   1.000
_cell.length_c   1.000
_cell.angle_alpha   90.00
_cell.angle_beta   90.00
_cell.angle_gamma   90.00
#
_symmetry.space_group_name_H-M   'P 1'
#
loop_
_entity.id
_entity.type
_entity.pdbx_description
1 polymer ?
#
loop_
_entity_poly.entity_id
_entity_poly.type
_entity_poly.pdbx_seq_one_letter_code
_entity_poly.pdbx_strand_id
1 'polypeptide(L)'
;MAEHPDVLLAYWDTGLARLVVTATEDTLTDRVVDHATELAEHHGLTRVDQTDLAASDGPADGSADDLVDEPDHPGDPAPVRVAAAALGADVLGIAAAVTGARLRLPPSPRLVTAVATLLRENPAFRAWLRERLGDHRMDVALAAANAAVHGAGQSPTSLVLDGALRVCQLTEAVARGAAFEVVHDQLCVPGRGSLPAVPALRPAPRTSPAQDYAAHASAGSVAGAAATLLVKHDLAEAAEAVLAGSPKAARYGPAAFHAVLSAALSRTGVLVRDPGRLRQLEMARTVVLHPSALRVPDAGADPWTEDVLDAARRAGLRVVMVEDPALADFTGLADQVVGARRPLADVVAELRAEGGVITVVRPLPGDDGSVSDGLLAGDVAVALADGDCPVAWGADVLAPQGL
;
A
#
# COMPACT_ATOMS: atom_id res chain seq x y z
N MET A 1 22.64 -6.07 25.37
CA MET A 1 22.65 -4.59 25.35
C MET A 1 23.73 -3.97 26.25
N ALA A 2 24.04 -4.50 27.43
CA ALA A 2 25.11 -3.96 28.29
C ALA A 2 26.53 -4.03 27.67
N GLU A 3 26.76 -4.89 26.68
CA GLU A 3 28.05 -5.04 25.98
C GLU A 3 28.12 -4.27 24.64
N HIS A 4 27.00 -3.75 24.13
CA HIS A 4 26.91 -3.02 22.86
C HIS A 4 25.94 -1.83 22.99
N PRO A 5 26.42 -0.66 23.48
CA PRO A 5 25.57 0.51 23.72
C PRO A 5 25.00 1.13 22.43
N ASP A 6 25.56 0.78 21.28
CA ASP A 6 25.23 1.38 19.99
C ASP A 6 24.08 0.64 19.27
N VAL A 7 23.64 -0.52 19.79
CA VAL A 7 22.44 -1.22 19.33
C VAL A 7 21.31 -0.85 20.27
N LEU A 8 20.27 -0.18 19.75
CA LEU A 8 19.09 0.27 20.49
C LEU A 8 18.05 -0.83 20.66
N LEU A 9 17.91 -1.72 19.67
CA LEU A 9 16.99 -2.84 19.70
C LEU A 9 17.47 -3.92 18.73
N ALA A 10 17.39 -5.19 19.13
CA ALA A 10 17.59 -6.31 18.21
C ALA A 10 16.68 -7.47 18.65
N TYR A 11 15.76 -7.89 17.79
CA TYR A 11 14.90 -9.05 18.05
C TYR A 11 14.56 -9.79 16.77
N TRP A 12 14.28 -11.08 16.90
CA TRP A 12 13.71 -11.88 15.83
C TRP A 12 12.19 -11.80 15.92
N ASP A 13 11.56 -11.18 14.92
CA ASP A 13 10.12 -11.25 14.73
C ASP A 13 9.80 -12.60 14.12
N THR A 14 9.40 -13.56 14.98
CA THR A 14 8.98 -14.90 14.57
C THR A 14 7.78 -14.87 13.64
N GLY A 15 6.89 -13.88 13.79
CA GLY A 15 5.70 -13.74 12.98
C GLY A 15 6.08 -13.40 11.53
N LEU A 16 6.92 -12.40 11.36
CA LEU A 16 7.33 -11.95 10.04
C LEU A 16 8.54 -12.69 9.48
N ALA A 17 9.13 -13.60 10.25
CA ALA A 17 10.41 -14.26 9.95
C ALA A 17 11.51 -13.23 9.61
N ARG A 18 11.55 -12.13 10.36
CA ARG A 18 12.49 -11.03 10.13
C ARG A 18 13.32 -10.75 11.36
N LEU A 19 14.62 -10.54 11.15
CA LEU A 19 15.50 -9.99 12.17
C LEU A 19 15.38 -8.46 12.12
N VAL A 20 14.88 -7.87 13.21
CA VAL A 20 14.75 -6.42 13.36
C VAL A 20 15.92 -5.92 14.18
N VAL A 21 16.69 -4.98 13.61
CA VAL A 21 17.82 -4.34 14.28
C VAL A 21 17.68 -2.82 14.15
N THR A 22 17.79 -2.13 15.27
CA THR A 22 17.87 -0.67 15.35
C THR A 22 19.18 -0.31 16.03
N ALA A 23 20.02 0.48 15.36
CA ALA A 23 21.29 0.97 15.88
C ALA A 23 21.36 2.50 15.82
N THR A 24 22.26 3.10 16.60
CA THR A 24 22.45 4.56 16.66
C THR A 24 23.18 5.12 15.43
N GLU A 25 23.92 4.29 14.70
CA GLU A 25 24.64 4.68 13.47
C GLU A 25 24.40 3.68 12.34
N ASP A 26 24.29 4.17 11.10
CA ASP A 26 24.06 3.34 9.92
C ASP A 26 25.20 2.31 9.69
N THR A 27 26.45 2.68 10.01
CA THR A 27 27.62 1.78 9.84
C THR A 27 27.63 0.60 10.82
N LEU A 28 26.88 0.69 11.91
CA LEU A 28 26.65 -0.42 12.83
C LEU A 28 25.56 -1.34 12.31
N THR A 29 24.51 -0.78 11.73
CA THR A 29 23.47 -1.54 11.04
C THR A 29 24.08 -2.43 9.96
N ASP A 30 24.94 -1.87 9.09
CA ASP A 30 25.61 -2.62 8.03
C ASP A 30 26.44 -3.79 8.60
N ARG A 31 27.24 -3.54 9.65
CA ARG A 31 28.03 -4.59 10.31
C ARG A 31 27.17 -5.69 10.94
N VAL A 32 26.06 -5.33 11.58
CA VAL A 32 25.15 -6.33 12.18
C VAL A 32 24.48 -7.15 11.08
N VAL A 33 24.07 -6.50 9.99
CA VAL A 33 23.47 -7.16 8.82
C VAL A 33 24.47 -8.12 8.16
N ASP A 34 25.72 -7.70 7.95
CA ASP A 34 26.79 -8.55 7.40
C ASP A 34 27.01 -9.76 8.31
N HIS A 35 27.14 -9.53 9.62
CA HIS A 35 27.34 -10.62 10.58
C HIS A 35 26.14 -11.58 10.66
N ALA A 36 24.92 -11.06 10.63
CA ALA A 36 23.71 -11.87 10.60
C ALA A 36 23.60 -12.69 9.29
N THR A 37 24.04 -12.11 8.16
CA THR A 37 24.10 -12.79 6.87
C THR A 37 25.13 -13.93 6.92
N GLU A 38 26.33 -13.69 7.42
CA GLU A 38 27.35 -14.72 7.63
C GLU A 38 26.83 -15.85 8.54
N LEU A 39 26.13 -15.51 9.63
CA LEU A 39 25.56 -16.50 10.54
C LEU A 39 24.44 -17.31 9.87
N ALA A 40 23.59 -16.66 9.08
CA ALA A 40 22.54 -17.31 8.30
C ALA A 40 23.14 -18.30 7.29
N GLU A 41 24.20 -17.92 6.58
CA GLU A 41 24.91 -18.78 5.63
C GLU A 41 25.48 -20.04 6.29
N HIS A 42 26.04 -19.91 7.51
CA HIS A 42 26.50 -21.09 8.28
C HIS A 42 25.39 -22.10 8.59
N HIS A 43 24.14 -21.63 8.65
CA HIS A 43 22.96 -22.46 8.85
C HIS A 43 22.26 -22.85 7.54
N GLY A 44 22.89 -22.58 6.39
CA GLY A 44 22.34 -22.89 5.06
C GLY A 44 21.19 -21.98 4.64
N LEU A 45 21.04 -20.82 5.29
CA LEU A 45 20.06 -19.79 4.96
C LEU A 45 20.73 -18.72 4.10
N THR A 46 20.19 -18.46 2.93
CA THR A 46 20.66 -17.38 2.05
C THR A 46 19.86 -16.12 2.29
N ARG A 47 20.52 -14.99 2.49
CA ARG A 47 19.86 -13.69 2.45
C ARG A 47 19.33 -13.48 1.03
N VAL A 48 18.02 -13.31 0.91
CA VAL A 48 17.41 -12.85 -0.32
C VAL A 48 17.48 -11.33 -0.30
N ASP A 49 18.42 -10.74 -1.05
CA ASP A 49 18.36 -9.31 -1.28
C ASP A 49 17.17 -9.00 -2.19
N GLN A 50 16.40 -7.95 -1.86
CA GLN A 50 15.24 -7.52 -2.66
C GLN A 50 15.60 -7.30 -4.14
N THR A 51 16.86 -6.98 -4.44
CA THR A 51 17.39 -6.85 -5.80
C THR A 51 17.67 -8.18 -6.51
N ASP A 52 17.84 -9.29 -5.80
CA ASP A 52 18.17 -10.60 -6.38
C ASP A 52 16.92 -11.41 -6.77
N LEU A 53 15.76 -11.10 -6.16
CA LEU A 53 14.45 -11.57 -6.64
C LEU A 53 14.12 -11.02 -8.03
N ALA A 54 14.71 -9.88 -8.40
CA ALA A 54 14.60 -9.30 -9.73
C ALA A 54 15.32 -10.11 -10.83
N ALA A 55 16.20 -11.04 -10.45
CA ALA A 55 17.11 -11.73 -11.34
C ALA A 55 16.91 -13.26 -11.39
N SER A 56 15.89 -13.82 -10.72
CA SER A 56 15.62 -15.27 -10.81
C SER A 56 14.91 -15.63 -12.12
N ASP A 57 15.65 -16.29 -13.01
CA ASP A 57 15.18 -16.91 -14.27
C ASP A 57 14.06 -17.94 -14.03
N GLY A 58 12.81 -17.49 -14.03
CA GLY A 58 11.63 -18.31 -14.31
C GLY A 58 11.26 -18.25 -15.81
N PRO A 59 10.58 -19.26 -16.37
CA PRO A 59 10.35 -19.33 -17.81
C PRO A 59 9.59 -18.09 -18.32
N ALA A 60 10.18 -17.46 -19.33
CA ALA A 60 9.72 -16.22 -19.95
C ALA A 60 8.34 -16.37 -20.60
N ASP A 61 7.30 -16.01 -19.84
CA ASP A 61 6.00 -15.59 -20.37
C ASP A 61 5.30 -14.64 -19.39
N GLY A 62 6.03 -13.61 -18.97
CA GLY A 62 5.56 -12.51 -18.12
C GLY A 62 6.49 -11.33 -18.26
N SER A 63 5.95 -10.15 -18.54
CA SER A 63 6.71 -8.89 -18.59
C SER A 63 7.48 -8.66 -17.28
N ALA A 64 8.57 -7.91 -17.33
CA ALA A 64 9.41 -7.51 -16.19
C ALA A 64 8.71 -6.65 -15.11
N ASP A 65 7.37 -6.70 -15.05
CA ASP A 65 6.46 -5.99 -14.15
C ASP A 65 6.02 -6.86 -12.94
N ASP A 66 6.41 -8.15 -12.92
CA ASP A 66 5.95 -9.15 -11.94
C ASP A 66 6.95 -9.45 -10.79
N LEU A 67 7.89 -8.55 -10.53
CA LEU A 67 8.74 -8.64 -9.34
C LEU A 67 7.94 -8.12 -8.14
N VAL A 68 7.18 -9.02 -7.53
CA VAL A 68 6.27 -8.66 -6.44
C VAL A 68 7.09 -8.30 -5.20
N ASP A 69 7.15 -7.00 -4.89
CA ASP A 69 7.78 -6.48 -3.67
C ASP A 69 7.24 -7.21 -2.44
N GLU A 70 8.14 -7.86 -1.69
CA GLU A 70 7.77 -8.46 -0.41
C GLU A 70 7.32 -7.34 0.54
N PRO A 71 6.13 -7.43 1.16
CA PRO A 71 5.56 -6.31 1.89
C PRO A 71 6.48 -5.85 3.04
N ASP A 72 6.63 -4.53 3.19
CA ASP A 72 7.47 -3.91 4.21
C ASP A 72 7.11 -4.39 5.61
N HIS A 73 8.09 -4.37 6.52
CA HIS A 73 7.82 -4.66 7.93
C HIS A 73 6.83 -3.62 8.48
N PRO A 74 5.75 -4.00 9.20
CA PRO A 74 4.76 -3.05 9.68
C PRO A 74 5.33 -1.93 10.56
N GLY A 75 6.38 -2.24 11.33
CA GLY A 75 7.14 -1.29 12.14
C GLY A 75 8.25 -0.52 11.43
N ASP A 76 8.40 -0.63 10.10
CA ASP A 76 9.45 0.11 9.38
C ASP A 76 9.19 1.62 9.42
N PRO A 77 10.15 2.45 9.90
CA PRO A 77 10.02 3.90 9.88
C PRO A 77 10.23 4.54 8.49
N ALA A 78 10.62 3.80 7.44
CA ALA A 78 10.88 4.34 6.11
C ALA A 78 9.70 5.15 5.52
N PRO A 79 8.42 4.68 5.58
CA PRO A 79 7.30 5.46 5.06
C PRO A 79 7.11 6.81 5.76
N VAL A 80 7.35 6.87 7.08
CA VAL A 80 7.31 8.12 7.87
C VAL A 80 8.42 9.06 7.41
N ARG A 81 9.64 8.56 7.28
CA ARG A 81 10.80 9.35 6.83
C ARG A 81 10.61 9.90 5.42
N VAL A 82 10.12 9.08 4.49
CA VAL A 82 9.84 9.48 3.10
C VAL A 82 8.77 10.57 3.03
N ALA A 83 7.65 10.38 3.72
CA ALA A 83 6.57 11.36 3.75
C ALA A 83 7.00 12.69 4.41
N ALA A 84 7.77 12.62 5.50
CA ALA A 84 8.31 13.79 6.19
C ALA A 84 9.35 14.54 5.34
N ALA A 85 10.25 13.82 4.65
CA ALA A 85 11.24 14.42 3.75
C ALA A 85 10.57 15.11 2.55
N ALA A 86 9.56 14.47 1.95
CA ALA A 86 8.77 15.07 0.88
C ALA A 86 8.04 16.34 1.33
N LEU A 87 7.38 16.29 2.51
CA LEU A 87 6.74 17.46 3.11
C LEU A 87 7.74 18.58 3.40
N GLY A 88 8.93 18.25 3.91
CA GLY A 88 10.01 19.21 4.15
C GLY A 88 10.47 19.89 2.86
N ALA A 89 10.60 19.13 1.76
CA ALA A 89 10.91 19.69 0.45
C ALA A 89 9.83 20.68 -0.01
N ASP A 90 8.55 20.34 0.13
CA ASP A 90 7.45 21.25 -0.24
C ASP A 90 7.47 22.55 0.59
N VAL A 91 7.68 22.45 1.91
CA VAL A 91 7.79 23.63 2.80
C VAL A 91 8.96 24.53 2.37
N LEU A 92 10.12 23.95 2.06
CA LEU A 92 11.28 24.70 1.55
C LEU A 92 10.98 25.34 0.19
N GLY A 93 10.30 24.63 -0.71
CA GLY A 93 9.88 25.15 -2.01
C GLY A 93 8.90 26.31 -1.88
N ILE A 94 7.93 26.24 -0.95
CA ILE A 94 7.00 27.34 -0.65
C ILE A 94 7.76 28.56 -0.12
N ALA A 95 8.68 28.36 0.82
CA ALA A 95 9.49 29.44 1.38
C ALA A 95 10.36 30.11 0.29
N ALA A 96 10.96 29.32 -0.60
CA ALA A 96 11.73 29.81 -1.73
C ALA A 96 10.86 30.62 -2.71
N ALA A 97 9.66 30.13 -3.05
CA ALA A 97 8.72 30.83 -3.92
C ALA A 97 8.30 32.19 -3.35
N VAL A 98 7.91 32.23 -2.07
CA VAL A 98 7.48 33.46 -1.39
C VAL A 98 8.65 34.44 -1.24
N THR A 99 9.85 33.95 -0.93
CA THR A 99 11.05 34.79 -0.80
C THR A 99 11.47 35.36 -2.15
N GLY A 100 11.48 34.54 -3.21
CA GLY A 100 11.79 34.99 -4.57
C GLY A 100 10.81 36.06 -5.06
N ALA A 101 9.51 35.88 -4.80
CA ALA A 101 8.48 36.86 -5.11
C ALA A 101 8.70 38.18 -4.33
N ARG A 102 9.02 38.10 -3.03
CA ARG A 102 9.32 39.29 -2.19
C ARG A 102 10.57 40.04 -2.66
N LEU A 103 11.60 39.31 -3.09
CA LEU A 103 12.85 39.86 -3.64
C LEU A 103 12.71 40.30 -5.11
N ARG A 104 11.54 40.13 -5.74
CA ARG A 104 11.26 40.46 -7.14
C ARG A 104 12.21 39.74 -8.13
N LEU A 105 12.61 38.52 -7.80
CA LEU A 105 13.39 37.68 -8.72
C LEU A 105 12.53 37.24 -9.91
N PRO A 106 13.09 37.09 -11.11
CA PRO A 106 12.35 36.56 -12.25
C PRO A 106 11.98 35.07 -12.00
N PRO A 107 10.74 34.65 -12.27
CA PRO A 107 10.34 33.25 -12.14
C PRO A 107 10.97 32.39 -13.23
N SER A 108 11.17 31.10 -12.96
CA SER A 108 11.64 30.17 -13.99
C SER A 108 10.63 30.03 -15.15
N PRO A 109 11.08 29.78 -16.39
CA PRO A 109 10.19 29.60 -17.53
C PRO A 109 9.18 28.45 -17.32
N ARG A 110 7.93 28.65 -17.76
CA ARG A 110 6.84 27.65 -17.66
C ARG A 110 7.16 26.32 -18.33
N LEU A 111 8.00 26.34 -19.35
CA LEU A 111 8.49 25.14 -20.03
C LEU A 111 9.21 24.18 -19.06
N VAL A 112 9.98 24.70 -18.10
CA VAL A 112 10.68 23.88 -17.10
C VAL A 112 9.67 23.14 -16.24
N THR A 113 8.60 23.83 -15.81
CA THR A 113 7.52 23.23 -15.02
C THR A 113 6.74 22.19 -15.80
N ALA A 114 6.42 22.46 -17.07
CA ALA A 114 5.72 21.51 -17.94
C ALA A 114 6.56 20.25 -18.19
N VAL A 115 7.84 20.39 -18.51
CA VAL A 115 8.75 19.27 -18.73
C VAL A 115 8.93 18.43 -17.47
N ALA A 116 9.18 19.07 -16.33
CA ALA A 116 9.31 18.36 -15.05
C ALA A 116 8.01 17.62 -14.66
N THR A 117 6.85 18.23 -14.92
CA THR A 117 5.55 17.58 -14.71
C THR A 117 5.41 16.36 -15.62
N LEU A 118 5.71 16.48 -16.92
CA LEU A 118 5.65 15.35 -17.85
C LEU A 118 6.57 14.19 -17.47
N LEU A 119 7.81 14.49 -17.08
CA LEU A 119 8.76 13.49 -16.60
C LEU A 119 8.22 12.78 -15.36
N ARG A 120 7.78 13.54 -14.35
CA ARG A 120 7.18 12.98 -13.11
C ARG A 120 5.95 12.12 -13.39
N GLU A 121 5.18 12.45 -14.42
CA GLU A 121 3.93 11.77 -14.77
C GLU A 121 4.13 10.59 -15.73
N ASN A 122 5.30 10.44 -16.34
CA ASN A 122 5.61 9.38 -17.29
C ASN A 122 5.90 8.06 -16.56
N PRO A 123 5.12 6.98 -16.80
CA PRO A 123 5.30 5.70 -16.11
C PRO A 123 6.65 5.05 -16.38
N ALA A 124 7.17 5.13 -17.61
CA ALA A 124 8.47 4.56 -17.96
C ALA A 124 9.63 5.30 -17.27
N PHE A 125 9.53 6.63 -17.11
CA PHE A 125 10.53 7.39 -16.37
C PHE A 125 10.54 7.03 -14.88
N ARG A 126 9.36 6.82 -14.29
CA ARG A 126 9.25 6.36 -12.90
C ARG A 126 9.81 4.96 -12.72
N ALA A 127 9.49 4.02 -13.61
CA ALA A 127 10.06 2.68 -13.58
C ALA A 127 11.61 2.73 -13.66
N TRP A 128 12.15 3.49 -14.60
CA TRP A 128 13.58 3.71 -14.75
C TRP A 128 14.24 4.35 -13.51
N LEU A 129 13.55 5.26 -12.81
CA LEU A 129 14.04 5.83 -11.55
C LEU A 129 14.00 4.81 -10.41
N ARG A 130 12.93 4.02 -10.33
CA ARG A 130 12.75 2.98 -9.33
C ARG A 130 13.85 1.93 -9.43
N GLU A 131 14.14 1.44 -10.63
CA GLU A 131 15.25 0.51 -10.90
C GLU A 131 16.61 1.03 -10.43
N ARG A 132 16.83 2.36 -10.47
CA ARG A 132 18.12 2.96 -10.09
C ARG A 132 18.22 3.36 -8.62
N LEU A 133 17.13 3.84 -8.04
CA LEU A 133 17.13 4.52 -6.75
C LEU A 133 16.38 3.73 -5.67
N GLY A 134 15.55 2.76 -6.06
CA GLY A 134 14.53 2.16 -5.20
C GLY A 134 13.34 3.09 -4.98
N ASP A 135 12.24 2.54 -4.47
CA ASP A 135 10.98 3.29 -4.33
C ASP A 135 11.08 4.49 -3.40
N HIS A 136 11.62 4.30 -2.20
CA HIS A 136 11.70 5.36 -1.20
C HIS A 136 12.56 6.54 -1.65
N ARG A 137 13.74 6.29 -2.25
CA ARG A 137 14.62 7.36 -2.71
C ARG A 137 14.08 8.02 -3.97
N MET A 138 13.45 7.27 -4.88
CA MET A 138 12.74 7.84 -6.02
C MET A 138 11.69 8.84 -5.56
N ASP A 139 10.85 8.48 -4.59
CA ASP A 139 9.77 9.35 -4.13
C ASP A 139 10.28 10.66 -3.51
N VAL A 140 11.35 10.59 -2.70
CA VAL A 140 12.01 11.78 -2.15
C VAL A 140 12.65 12.62 -3.27
N ALA A 141 13.31 11.99 -4.24
CA ALA A 141 13.94 12.70 -5.37
C ALA A 141 12.90 13.41 -6.24
N LEU A 142 11.78 12.76 -6.55
CA LEU A 142 10.67 13.36 -7.29
C LEU A 142 10.02 14.51 -6.51
N ALA A 143 9.86 14.36 -5.19
CA ALA A 143 9.35 15.44 -4.33
C ALA A 143 10.31 16.64 -4.31
N ALA A 144 11.61 16.41 -4.13
CA ALA A 144 12.62 17.47 -4.15
C ALA A 144 12.69 18.19 -5.51
N ALA A 145 12.65 17.44 -6.61
CA ALA A 145 12.62 18.01 -7.96
C ALA A 145 11.36 18.85 -8.19
N ASN A 146 10.20 18.35 -7.77
CA ASN A 146 8.93 19.08 -7.83
C ASN A 146 8.98 20.38 -7.02
N ALA A 147 9.51 20.31 -5.79
CA ALA A 147 9.71 21.46 -4.91
C ALA A 147 10.64 22.52 -5.52
N ALA A 148 11.77 22.09 -6.10
CA ALA A 148 12.72 22.98 -6.75
C ALA A 148 12.09 23.68 -7.96
N VAL A 149 11.40 22.93 -8.82
CA VAL A 149 10.75 23.46 -10.04
C VAL A 149 9.64 24.45 -9.68
N HIS A 150 8.75 24.10 -8.77
CA HIS A 150 7.65 24.98 -8.39
C HIS A 150 8.08 26.15 -7.50
N GLY A 151 9.14 25.96 -6.70
CA GLY A 151 9.79 27.01 -5.91
C GLY A 151 10.43 28.08 -6.79
N ALA A 152 11.27 27.66 -7.75
CA ALA A 152 11.89 28.56 -8.73
C ALA A 152 10.85 29.21 -9.66
N GLY A 153 9.78 28.49 -9.99
CA GLY A 153 8.65 29.01 -10.76
C GLY A 153 7.72 29.94 -9.98
N GLN A 154 7.98 30.16 -8.69
CA GLN A 154 7.14 30.98 -7.79
C GLN A 154 5.67 30.55 -7.81
N SER A 155 5.41 29.24 -7.78
CA SER A 155 4.09 28.63 -7.90
C SER A 155 3.66 27.90 -6.61
N PRO A 156 3.46 28.63 -5.49
CA PRO A 156 3.29 28.04 -4.16
C PRO A 156 2.03 27.17 -4.04
N THR A 157 0.97 27.45 -4.80
CA THR A 157 -0.30 26.70 -4.72
C THR A 157 -0.12 25.21 -5.03
N SER A 158 0.74 24.87 -5.99
CA SER A 158 1.02 23.47 -6.34
C SER A 158 1.70 22.73 -5.17
N LEU A 159 2.61 23.41 -4.48
CA LEU A 159 3.34 22.86 -3.33
C LEU A 159 2.49 22.80 -2.06
N VAL A 160 1.57 23.75 -1.86
CA VAL A 160 0.59 23.67 -0.78
C VAL A 160 -0.31 22.45 -0.97
N LEU A 161 -0.71 22.16 -2.21
CA LEU A 161 -1.53 20.98 -2.52
C LEU A 161 -0.75 19.66 -2.33
N ASP A 162 0.50 19.58 -2.78
CA ASP A 162 1.37 18.40 -2.52
C ASP A 162 1.62 18.24 -1.01
N GLY A 163 2.00 19.31 -0.34
CA GLY A 163 2.23 19.32 1.10
C GLY A 163 1.00 18.86 1.90
N ALA A 164 -0.21 19.28 1.52
CA ALA A 164 -1.45 18.79 2.14
C ALA A 164 -1.62 17.28 1.99
N LEU A 165 -1.35 16.73 0.80
CA LEU A 165 -1.35 15.28 0.59
C LEU A 165 -0.25 14.58 1.41
N ARG A 166 0.96 15.16 1.48
CA ARG A 166 2.08 14.62 2.28
C ARG A 166 1.78 14.61 3.78
N VAL A 167 1.03 15.59 4.28
CA VAL A 167 0.53 15.58 5.66
C VAL A 167 -0.41 14.40 5.90
N CYS A 168 -1.35 14.12 4.98
CA CYS A 168 -2.22 12.94 5.08
C CYS A 168 -1.41 11.63 5.10
N GLN A 169 -0.46 11.47 4.18
CA GLN A 169 0.39 10.28 4.08
C GLN A 169 1.32 10.11 5.30
N LEU A 170 1.85 11.21 5.84
CA LEU A 170 2.64 11.18 7.06
C LEU A 170 1.79 10.76 8.26
N THR A 171 0.59 11.33 8.40
CA THR A 171 -0.35 10.99 9.47
C THR A 171 -0.76 9.52 9.40
N GLU A 172 -1.00 9.03 8.18
CA GLU A 172 -1.26 7.62 7.92
C GLU A 172 -0.10 6.72 8.34
N ALA A 173 1.12 7.01 7.86
CA ALA A 173 2.30 6.21 8.18
C ALA A 173 2.56 6.15 9.70
N VAL A 174 2.41 7.28 10.39
CA VAL A 174 2.51 7.34 11.86
C VAL A 174 1.40 6.53 12.53
N ALA A 175 0.15 6.65 12.07
CA ALA A 175 -0.97 5.91 12.65
C ALA A 175 -0.81 4.40 12.47
N ARG A 176 -0.34 3.93 11.31
CA ARG A 176 -0.07 2.51 11.04
C ARG A 176 1.06 1.97 11.92
N GLY A 177 2.18 2.69 12.00
CA GLY A 177 3.29 2.31 12.87
C GLY A 177 2.87 2.26 14.33
N ALA A 178 2.14 3.27 14.82
CA ALA A 178 1.61 3.29 16.18
C ALA A 178 0.62 2.14 16.45
N ALA A 179 -0.25 1.83 15.49
CA ALA A 179 -1.17 0.71 15.61
C ALA A 179 -0.42 -0.63 15.72
N PHE A 180 0.63 -0.82 14.92
CA PHE A 180 1.48 -2.00 15.02
C PHE A 180 2.18 -2.09 16.38
N GLU A 181 2.82 -1.02 16.85
CA GLU A 181 3.48 -0.99 18.16
C GLU A 181 2.53 -1.39 19.30
N VAL A 182 1.27 -0.94 19.25
CA VAL A 182 0.25 -1.28 20.28
C VAL A 182 -0.08 -2.78 20.27
N VAL A 183 -0.09 -3.43 19.11
CA VAL A 183 -0.50 -4.85 18.97
C VAL A 183 0.67 -5.80 18.77
N HIS A 184 1.91 -5.30 18.68
CA HIS A 184 3.12 -6.08 18.43
C HIS A 184 3.24 -7.24 19.42
N ASP A 185 3.16 -6.94 20.72
CA ASP A 185 3.30 -7.95 21.78
C ASP A 185 2.09 -8.90 21.89
N GLN A 186 1.03 -8.67 21.13
CA GLN A 186 -0.12 -9.58 21.03
C GLN A 186 -0.01 -10.47 19.79
N LEU A 187 0.44 -9.92 18.67
CA LEU A 187 0.52 -10.61 17.38
C LEU A 187 1.83 -11.39 17.22
N CYS A 188 2.95 -10.86 17.71
CA CYS A 188 4.30 -11.41 17.54
C CYS A 188 4.76 -12.17 18.80
N VAL A 189 3.92 -13.07 19.32
CA VAL A 189 4.24 -13.88 20.50
C VAL A 189 4.76 -15.28 20.12
N PRO A 190 5.71 -15.84 20.88
CA PRO A 190 6.20 -17.19 20.65
C PRO A 190 5.08 -18.23 20.68
N GLY A 191 5.06 -19.13 19.69
CA GLY A 191 4.08 -20.23 19.62
C GLY A 191 2.74 -19.85 18.98
N ARG A 192 2.48 -18.57 18.72
CA ARG A 192 1.35 -18.15 17.89
C ARG A 192 1.62 -18.49 16.43
N GLY A 193 0.61 -19.05 15.75
CA GLY A 193 0.72 -19.39 14.34
C GLY A 193 0.99 -18.14 13.50
N SER A 194 1.90 -18.25 12.53
CA SER A 194 2.17 -17.17 11.59
C SER A 194 2.10 -17.70 10.17
N LEU A 195 1.33 -17.02 9.33
CA LEU A 195 1.18 -17.35 7.93
C LEU A 195 1.95 -16.31 7.11
N PRO A 196 2.92 -16.75 6.28
CA PRO A 196 3.78 -15.84 5.56
C PRO A 196 2.97 -15.04 4.53
N ALA A 197 3.48 -13.87 4.16
CA ALA A 197 3.01 -13.20 2.95
C ALA A 197 3.45 -14.04 1.74
N VAL A 198 2.50 -14.44 0.90
CA VAL A 198 2.78 -15.19 -0.34
C VAL A 198 2.39 -14.31 -1.53
N PRO A 199 3.34 -13.54 -2.09
CA PRO A 199 3.04 -12.56 -3.12
C PRO A 199 2.43 -13.18 -4.38
N ALA A 200 2.83 -14.40 -4.74
CA ALA A 200 2.33 -15.14 -5.92
C ALA A 200 0.82 -15.44 -5.89
N LEU A 201 0.19 -15.43 -4.70
CA LEU A 201 -1.25 -15.64 -4.56
C LEU A 201 -2.05 -14.35 -4.74
N ARG A 202 -1.38 -13.20 -4.73
CA ARG A 202 -2.04 -11.91 -4.79
C ARG A 202 -2.40 -11.56 -6.22
N PRO A 203 -3.65 -11.19 -6.51
CA PRO A 203 -3.99 -10.72 -7.84
C PRO A 203 -3.35 -9.36 -8.13
N ALA A 204 -3.05 -9.11 -9.41
CA ALA A 204 -2.66 -7.79 -9.91
C ALA A 204 -3.77 -6.76 -9.59
N PRO A 205 -3.44 -5.58 -9.03
CA PRO A 205 -4.41 -4.53 -8.75
C PRO A 205 -5.17 -4.11 -10.01
N ARG A 206 -6.46 -3.81 -9.86
CA ARG A 206 -7.25 -3.27 -10.98
C ARG A 206 -6.96 -1.80 -11.17
N THR A 207 -7.06 -1.36 -12.42
CA THR A 207 -7.07 0.06 -12.76
C THR A 207 -8.41 0.67 -12.37
N SER A 208 -8.39 1.74 -11.58
CA SER A 208 -9.60 2.48 -11.22
C SER A 208 -10.00 3.49 -12.32
N PRO A 209 -11.29 3.90 -12.40
CA PRO A 209 -11.74 4.92 -13.33
C PRO A 209 -10.95 6.24 -13.22
N ALA A 210 -10.52 6.60 -12.01
CA ALA A 210 -9.68 7.78 -11.79
C ALA A 210 -8.28 7.62 -12.40
N GLN A 211 -7.69 6.42 -12.36
CA GLN A 211 -6.41 6.10 -13.00
C GLN A 211 -6.55 6.08 -14.52
N ASP A 212 -7.61 5.47 -15.05
CA ASP A 212 -7.91 5.47 -16.48
C ASP A 212 -8.10 6.90 -17.01
N TYR A 213 -8.88 7.72 -16.30
CA TYR A 213 -9.02 9.13 -16.63
C TYR A 213 -7.67 9.85 -16.61
N ALA A 214 -6.86 9.63 -15.58
CA ALA A 214 -5.54 10.25 -15.48
C ALA A 214 -4.61 9.86 -16.64
N ALA A 215 -4.63 8.59 -17.07
CA ALA A 215 -3.87 8.12 -18.21
C ALA A 215 -4.31 8.81 -19.51
N HIS A 216 -5.62 8.87 -19.77
CA HIS A 216 -6.17 9.57 -20.95
C HIS A 216 -5.92 11.07 -20.91
N ALA A 217 -6.06 11.72 -19.75
CA ALA A 217 -5.79 13.15 -19.59
C ALA A 217 -4.32 13.48 -19.86
N SER A 218 -3.38 12.65 -19.36
CA SER A 218 -1.96 12.81 -19.64
C SER A 218 -1.61 12.59 -21.11
N ALA A 219 -2.20 11.58 -21.77
CA ALA A 219 -1.98 11.36 -23.20
C ALA A 219 -2.57 12.52 -24.04
N GLY A 220 -3.78 12.96 -23.70
CA GLY A 220 -4.45 14.08 -24.35
C GLY A 220 -3.72 15.42 -24.16
N SER A 221 -3.10 15.65 -23.00
CA SER A 221 -2.33 16.88 -22.74
C SER A 221 -1.06 16.94 -23.58
N VAL A 222 -0.34 15.82 -23.74
CA VAL A 222 0.83 15.72 -24.63
C VAL A 222 0.44 15.96 -26.08
N ALA A 223 -0.64 15.32 -26.55
CA ALA A 223 -1.13 15.51 -27.91
C ALA A 223 -1.58 16.96 -28.16
N GLY A 224 -2.32 17.56 -27.22
CA GLY A 224 -2.75 18.95 -27.30
C GLY A 224 -1.58 19.94 -27.29
N ALA A 225 -0.54 19.67 -26.51
CA ALA A 225 0.67 20.46 -26.49
C ALA A 225 1.45 20.37 -27.82
N ALA A 226 1.58 19.17 -28.38
CA ALA A 226 2.22 18.98 -29.69
C ALA A 226 1.46 19.72 -30.81
N ALA A 227 0.13 19.63 -30.82
CA ALA A 227 -0.71 20.36 -31.77
C ALA A 227 -0.58 21.89 -31.59
N THR A 228 -0.56 22.37 -30.34
CA THR A 228 -0.37 23.80 -30.04
C THR A 228 0.98 24.28 -30.54
N LEU A 229 2.05 23.50 -30.32
CA LEU A 229 3.39 23.83 -30.80
C LEU A 229 3.48 23.82 -32.33
N LEU A 230 2.83 22.86 -33.00
CA LEU A 230 2.82 22.77 -34.46
C LEU A 230 2.05 23.90 -35.12
N VAL A 231 0.94 24.35 -34.52
CA VAL A 231 0.07 25.38 -35.09
C VAL A 231 0.53 26.78 -34.73
N LYS A 232 0.90 27.01 -33.47
CA LYS A 232 1.21 28.34 -32.95
C LYS A 232 2.70 28.64 -32.87
N HIS A 233 3.55 27.61 -32.93
CA HIS A 233 5.00 27.73 -32.79
C HIS A 233 5.44 28.45 -31.51
N ASP A 234 4.63 28.36 -30.45
CA ASP A 234 4.89 28.98 -29.15
C ASP A 234 5.03 27.90 -28.06
N LEU A 235 6.24 27.84 -27.47
CA LEU A 235 6.58 26.92 -26.40
C LEU A 235 5.88 27.26 -25.07
N ALA A 236 5.56 28.53 -24.82
CA ALA A 236 4.85 28.95 -23.62
C ALA A 236 3.39 28.47 -23.68
N GLU A 237 2.74 28.62 -24.84
CA GLU A 237 1.38 28.12 -25.02
C GLU A 237 1.30 26.58 -25.02
N ALA A 238 2.29 25.90 -25.60
CA ALA A 238 2.38 24.44 -25.51
C ALA A 238 2.56 23.97 -24.05
N ALA A 239 3.36 24.68 -23.25
CA ALA A 239 3.53 24.39 -21.82
C ALA A 239 2.23 24.57 -21.02
N GLU A 240 1.43 25.60 -21.34
CA GLU A 240 0.09 25.76 -20.73
C GLU A 240 -0.84 24.60 -21.07
N ALA A 241 -0.84 24.12 -22.31
CA ALA A 241 -1.66 22.97 -22.72
C ALA A 241 -1.30 21.70 -21.93
N VAL A 242 0.00 21.45 -21.67
CA VAL A 242 0.45 20.35 -20.81
C VAL A 242 -0.08 20.50 -19.39
N LEU A 243 0.12 21.68 -18.79
CA LEU A 243 -0.23 21.93 -17.39
C LEU A 243 -1.75 21.90 -17.16
N ALA A 244 -2.53 22.40 -18.12
CA ALA A 244 -3.99 22.38 -18.06
C ALA A 244 -4.57 20.97 -18.11
N GLY A 245 -3.91 20.03 -18.79
CA GLY A 245 -4.34 18.63 -18.86
C GLY A 245 -3.78 17.74 -17.74
N SER A 246 -3.13 18.30 -16.72
CA SER A 246 -2.58 17.53 -15.60
C SER A 246 -3.72 16.96 -14.72
N PRO A 247 -3.79 15.63 -14.50
CA PRO A 247 -4.89 15.00 -13.77
C PRO A 247 -4.73 15.06 -12.25
N LYS A 248 -4.26 16.20 -11.70
CA LYS A 248 -3.97 16.32 -10.25
C LYS A 248 -5.17 16.00 -9.39
N ALA A 249 -6.36 16.51 -9.73
CA ALA A 249 -7.57 16.24 -8.96
C ALA A 249 -7.92 14.74 -8.91
N ALA A 250 -7.83 14.06 -10.07
CA ALA A 250 -8.09 12.63 -10.18
C ALA A 250 -7.08 11.76 -9.41
N ARG A 251 -5.87 12.28 -9.14
CA ARG A 251 -4.84 11.58 -8.35
C ARG A 251 -4.89 11.90 -6.86
N TYR A 252 -4.99 13.18 -6.52
CA TYR A 252 -4.82 13.67 -5.15
C TYR A 252 -6.05 13.40 -4.30
N GLY A 253 -7.26 13.49 -4.88
CA GLY A 253 -8.50 13.20 -4.17
C GLY A 253 -8.54 11.77 -3.62
N PRO A 254 -8.46 10.73 -4.48
CA PRO A 254 -8.40 9.35 -4.03
C PRO A 254 -7.22 9.08 -3.10
N ALA A 255 -6.01 9.57 -3.42
CA ALA A 255 -4.84 9.35 -2.58
C ALA A 255 -5.01 9.93 -1.16
N ALA A 256 -5.58 11.14 -1.03
CA ALA A 256 -5.86 11.73 0.27
C ALA A 256 -6.96 10.97 1.02
N PHE A 257 -8.02 10.54 0.33
CA PHE A 257 -9.09 9.74 0.92
C PHE A 257 -8.55 8.43 1.51
N HIS A 258 -7.76 7.68 0.75
CA HIS A 258 -7.20 6.41 1.21
C HIS A 258 -6.22 6.60 2.37
N ALA A 259 -5.40 7.65 2.34
CA ALA A 259 -4.50 7.96 3.46
C ALA A 259 -5.28 8.27 4.74
N VAL A 260 -6.34 9.07 4.65
CA VAL A 260 -7.21 9.40 5.79
C VAL A 260 -7.96 8.16 6.29
N LEU A 261 -8.50 7.33 5.39
CA LEU A 261 -9.20 6.09 5.72
C LEU A 261 -8.26 5.11 6.46
N SER A 262 -7.09 4.86 5.88
CA SER A 262 -6.04 4.01 6.47
C SER A 262 -5.65 4.51 7.86
N ALA A 263 -5.41 5.81 8.01
CA ALA A 263 -5.11 6.41 9.31
C ALA A 263 -6.27 6.27 10.31
N ALA A 264 -7.52 6.35 9.85
CA ALA A 264 -8.70 6.20 10.71
C ALA A 264 -8.85 4.75 11.19
N LEU A 265 -8.70 3.77 10.30
CA LEU A 265 -8.71 2.34 10.65
C LEU A 265 -7.59 2.01 11.65
N SER A 266 -6.38 2.51 11.43
CA SER A 266 -5.27 2.29 12.37
C SER A 266 -5.52 2.89 13.75
N ARG A 267 -6.19 4.04 13.83
CA ARG A 267 -6.59 4.61 15.12
C ARG A 267 -7.67 3.81 15.85
N THR A 268 -8.46 3.00 15.16
CA THR A 268 -9.44 2.10 15.80
C THR A 268 -8.83 0.75 16.20
N GLY A 269 -7.51 0.56 16.04
CA GLY A 269 -6.82 -0.69 16.37
C GLY A 269 -6.75 -1.70 15.22
N VAL A 270 -7.12 -1.31 14.01
CA VAL A 270 -6.98 -2.15 12.81
C VAL A 270 -5.61 -1.95 12.18
N LEU A 271 -4.85 -3.03 11.98
CA LEU A 271 -3.54 -2.95 11.36
C LEU A 271 -3.67 -2.97 9.83
N VAL A 272 -3.47 -1.83 9.19
CA VAL A 272 -3.40 -1.72 7.72
C VAL A 272 -1.98 -2.04 7.27
N ARG A 273 -1.82 -3.17 6.57
CA ARG A 273 -0.53 -3.65 6.04
C ARG A 273 -0.19 -3.02 4.72
N ASP A 274 -1.12 -3.09 3.75
CA ASP A 274 -0.94 -2.54 2.40
C ASP A 274 -1.98 -1.43 2.14
N PRO A 275 -1.62 -0.16 2.37
CA PRO A 275 -2.51 0.96 2.08
C PRO A 275 -2.73 1.18 0.58
N GLY A 276 -1.86 0.66 -0.28
CA GLY A 276 -2.04 0.68 -1.73
C GLY A 276 -3.25 -0.15 -2.17
N ARG A 277 -3.45 -1.30 -1.52
CA ARG A 277 -4.59 -2.21 -1.77
C ARG A 277 -5.93 -1.63 -1.34
N LEU A 278 -5.95 -0.75 -0.34
CA LEU A 278 -7.19 -0.04 0.06
C LEU A 278 -7.80 0.81 -1.07
N ARG A 279 -7.03 1.12 -2.12
CA ARG A 279 -7.55 1.77 -3.33
C ARG A 279 -8.56 0.90 -4.09
N GLN A 280 -8.43 -0.42 -3.97
CA GLN A 280 -9.33 -1.37 -4.62
C GLN A 280 -10.74 -1.36 -3.99
N LEU A 281 -10.90 -0.78 -2.78
CA LEU A 281 -12.22 -0.63 -2.15
C LEU A 281 -13.19 0.19 -3.00
N GLU A 282 -12.70 1.16 -3.78
CA GLU A 282 -13.54 1.93 -4.71
C GLU A 282 -14.21 0.99 -5.74
N MET A 283 -13.51 -0.09 -6.14
CA MET A 283 -13.95 -1.06 -7.14
C MET A 283 -14.64 -2.29 -6.53
N ALA A 284 -14.70 -2.37 -5.21
CA ALA A 284 -15.31 -3.49 -4.50
C ALA A 284 -16.81 -3.56 -4.82
N ARG A 285 -17.26 -4.74 -5.23
CA ARG A 285 -18.67 -5.05 -5.47
C ARG A 285 -19.17 -6.21 -4.64
N THR A 286 -18.25 -7.05 -4.16
CA THR A 286 -18.59 -8.28 -3.46
C THR A 286 -17.75 -8.39 -2.20
N VAL A 287 -18.38 -8.80 -1.10
CA VAL A 287 -17.68 -9.29 0.09
C VAL A 287 -17.91 -10.79 0.22
N VAL A 288 -16.83 -11.54 0.38
CA VAL A 288 -16.83 -12.97 0.62
C VAL A 288 -16.46 -13.19 2.08
N LEU A 289 -17.40 -13.73 2.85
CA LEU A 289 -17.27 -13.99 4.27
C LEU A 289 -17.09 -15.49 4.49
N HIS A 290 -15.91 -15.88 4.94
CA HIS A 290 -15.68 -17.26 5.37
C HIS A 290 -16.30 -17.50 6.76
N PRO A 291 -16.89 -18.68 7.03
CA PRO A 291 -17.54 -19.00 8.30
C PRO A 291 -16.66 -18.76 9.51
N SER A 292 -15.34 -18.96 9.39
CA SER A 292 -14.42 -18.69 10.50
C SER A 292 -14.43 -17.23 10.96
N ALA A 293 -14.70 -16.28 10.06
CA ALA A 293 -14.81 -14.86 10.40
C ALA A 293 -16.12 -14.53 11.12
N LEU A 294 -17.21 -15.23 10.80
CA LEU A 294 -18.56 -14.97 11.34
C LEU A 294 -18.90 -15.84 12.55
N ARG A 295 -17.95 -16.62 13.06
CA ARG A 295 -18.19 -17.57 14.15
C ARG A 295 -17.18 -17.37 15.26
N VAL A 296 -17.65 -17.40 16.49
CA VAL A 296 -16.76 -17.55 17.63
C VAL A 296 -16.49 -19.05 17.81
N PRO A 297 -15.22 -19.48 17.95
CA PRO A 297 -14.89 -20.87 18.26
C PRO A 297 -15.73 -21.38 19.44
N ASP A 298 -16.36 -22.54 19.28
CA ASP A 298 -17.19 -23.21 20.29
C ASP A 298 -18.48 -22.48 20.77
N ALA A 299 -18.75 -21.26 20.32
CA ALA A 299 -19.90 -20.44 20.76
C ALA A 299 -20.96 -20.18 19.67
N GLY A 300 -20.74 -20.64 18.44
CA GLY A 300 -21.69 -20.49 17.33
C GLY A 300 -21.41 -19.24 16.48
N ALA A 301 -22.46 -18.56 16.03
CA ALA A 301 -22.33 -17.31 15.29
C ALA A 301 -21.78 -16.18 16.17
N ASP A 302 -20.95 -15.33 15.58
CA ASP A 302 -20.42 -14.15 16.25
C ASP A 302 -21.54 -13.13 16.52
N PRO A 303 -21.60 -12.49 17.70
CA PRO A 303 -22.61 -11.47 17.99
C PRO A 303 -22.72 -10.35 16.94
N TRP A 304 -21.63 -10.03 16.24
CA TRP A 304 -21.61 -8.99 15.20
C TRP A 304 -21.96 -9.50 13.79
N THR A 305 -22.33 -10.78 13.63
CA THR A 305 -22.63 -11.38 12.31
C THR A 305 -23.71 -10.60 11.56
N GLU A 306 -24.85 -10.31 12.20
CA GLU A 306 -25.94 -9.57 11.56
C GLU A 306 -25.50 -8.14 11.20
N ASP A 307 -24.81 -7.45 12.11
CA ASP A 307 -24.34 -6.08 11.90
C ASP A 307 -23.34 -5.97 10.74
N VAL A 308 -22.46 -6.95 10.57
CA VAL A 308 -21.50 -6.99 9.45
C VAL A 308 -22.21 -7.25 8.12
N LEU A 309 -23.15 -8.20 8.09
CA LEU A 309 -23.96 -8.46 6.89
C LEU A 309 -24.79 -7.23 6.50
N ASP A 310 -25.37 -6.54 7.49
CA ASP A 310 -26.07 -5.28 7.31
C ASP A 310 -25.16 -4.14 6.84
N ALA A 311 -23.96 -4.02 7.41
CA ALA A 311 -22.97 -3.03 6.97
C ALA A 311 -22.57 -3.26 5.51
N ALA A 312 -22.30 -4.50 5.11
CA ALA A 312 -21.97 -4.86 3.74
C ALA A 312 -23.10 -4.51 2.75
N ARG A 313 -24.35 -4.84 3.10
CA ARG A 313 -25.52 -4.48 2.28
C ARG A 313 -25.75 -2.98 2.19
N ARG A 314 -25.60 -2.25 3.30
CA ARG A 314 -25.67 -0.77 3.31
C ARG A 314 -24.57 -0.13 2.47
N ALA A 315 -23.41 -0.77 2.38
CA ALA A 315 -22.33 -0.38 1.50
C ALA A 315 -22.59 -0.73 0.02
N GLY A 316 -23.71 -1.40 -0.29
CA GLY A 316 -24.07 -1.81 -1.65
C GLY A 316 -23.26 -2.99 -2.17
N LEU A 317 -22.61 -3.75 -1.29
CA LEU A 317 -21.84 -4.95 -1.65
C LEU A 317 -22.78 -6.14 -1.76
N ARG A 318 -22.53 -6.98 -2.77
CA ARG A 318 -23.05 -8.35 -2.83
C ARG A 318 -22.40 -9.18 -1.73
N VAL A 319 -23.21 -9.79 -0.88
CA VAL A 319 -22.76 -10.60 0.25
C VAL A 319 -22.74 -12.08 -0.14
N VAL A 320 -21.54 -12.68 -0.14
CA VAL A 320 -21.35 -14.10 -0.40
C VAL A 320 -20.81 -14.77 0.86
N MET A 321 -21.53 -15.78 1.36
CA MET A 321 -21.11 -16.58 2.52
C MET A 321 -20.74 -17.99 2.07
N VAL A 322 -19.73 -18.61 2.68
CA VAL A 322 -19.57 -20.07 2.58
C VAL A 322 -20.54 -20.75 3.54
N GLU A 323 -21.13 -21.85 3.11
CA GLU A 323 -22.12 -22.63 3.86
C GLU A 323 -21.53 -23.14 5.18
N ASP A 324 -22.24 -22.89 6.28
CA ASP A 324 -21.91 -23.42 7.60
C ASP A 324 -23.19 -23.64 8.41
N PRO A 325 -23.38 -24.82 9.04
CA PRO A 325 -24.59 -25.10 9.83
C PRO A 325 -24.83 -24.11 10.98
N ALA A 326 -23.78 -23.57 11.59
CA ALA A 326 -23.92 -22.60 12.68
C ALA A 326 -24.38 -21.22 12.21
N LEU A 327 -24.36 -20.97 10.90
CA LEU A 327 -24.77 -19.71 10.28
C LEU A 327 -26.09 -19.84 9.52
N ALA A 328 -26.82 -20.94 9.70
CA ALA A 328 -28.07 -21.24 8.98
C ALA A 328 -29.09 -20.10 9.08
N ASP A 329 -29.23 -19.49 10.26
CA ASP A 329 -30.18 -18.40 10.53
C ASP A 329 -29.83 -17.10 9.78
N PHE A 330 -28.57 -16.94 9.35
CA PHE A 330 -28.09 -15.74 8.65
C PHE A 330 -28.08 -15.89 7.12
N THR A 331 -28.35 -17.08 6.59
CA THR A 331 -28.32 -17.35 5.13
C THR A 331 -29.28 -16.46 4.35
N GLY A 332 -30.41 -16.06 4.95
CA GLY A 332 -31.37 -15.12 4.34
C GLY A 332 -30.88 -13.68 4.22
N LEU A 333 -29.76 -13.34 4.88
CA LEU A 333 -29.13 -12.01 4.78
C LEU A 333 -28.05 -11.95 3.69
N ALA A 334 -27.58 -13.10 3.19
CA ALA A 334 -26.63 -13.19 2.10
C ALA A 334 -27.34 -13.20 0.73
N ASP A 335 -26.71 -12.58 -0.27
CA ASP A 335 -27.17 -12.67 -1.66
C ASP A 335 -26.86 -14.05 -2.26
N GLN A 336 -25.82 -14.71 -1.76
CA GLN A 336 -25.41 -16.05 -2.17
C GLN A 336 -24.74 -16.82 -1.05
N VAL A 337 -25.06 -18.12 -0.96
CA VAL A 337 -24.35 -19.08 -0.12
C VAL A 337 -23.66 -20.10 -1.02
N VAL A 338 -22.34 -20.29 -0.86
CA VAL A 338 -21.55 -21.25 -1.62
C VAL A 338 -21.26 -22.50 -0.78
N GLY A 339 -21.31 -23.68 -1.39
CA GLY A 339 -21.12 -24.93 -0.65
C GLY A 339 -19.72 -25.09 -0.05
N ALA A 340 -19.64 -25.59 1.17
CA ALA A 340 -18.40 -25.71 1.96
C ALA A 340 -17.30 -26.59 1.34
N ARG A 341 -17.62 -27.43 0.35
CA ARG A 341 -16.65 -28.29 -0.35
C ARG A 341 -15.92 -27.57 -1.49
N ARG A 342 -16.34 -26.36 -1.85
CA ARG A 342 -15.69 -25.59 -2.91
C ARG A 342 -14.47 -24.88 -2.32
N PRO A 343 -13.29 -25.00 -2.96
CA PRO A 343 -12.13 -24.22 -2.54
C PRO A 343 -12.45 -22.72 -2.57
N LEU A 344 -12.08 -22.00 -1.51
CA LEU A 344 -12.39 -20.57 -1.39
C LEU A 344 -11.73 -19.77 -2.51
N ALA A 345 -10.50 -20.13 -2.90
CA ALA A 345 -9.78 -19.48 -4.01
C ALA A 345 -10.54 -19.54 -5.33
N ASP A 346 -11.19 -20.67 -5.66
CA ASP A 346 -11.98 -20.82 -6.89
C ASP A 346 -13.22 -19.92 -6.87
N VAL A 347 -13.90 -19.87 -5.72
CA VAL A 347 -15.08 -18.99 -5.53
C VAL A 347 -14.67 -17.52 -5.71
N VAL A 348 -13.56 -17.11 -5.09
CA VAL A 348 -13.06 -15.74 -5.19
C VAL A 348 -12.65 -15.42 -6.61
N ALA A 349 -11.96 -16.32 -7.32
CA ALA A 349 -11.55 -16.13 -8.71
C ALA A 349 -12.76 -15.94 -9.65
N GLU A 350 -13.83 -16.73 -9.48
CA GLU A 350 -15.08 -16.57 -10.24
C GLU A 350 -15.73 -15.20 -9.99
N LEU A 351 -15.88 -14.81 -8.72
CA LEU A 351 -16.47 -13.52 -8.34
C LEU A 351 -15.63 -12.33 -8.83
N ARG A 352 -14.31 -12.50 -8.84
CA ARG A 352 -13.36 -11.50 -9.30
C ARG A 352 -13.57 -11.15 -10.78
N ALA A 353 -14.04 -12.09 -11.60
CA ALA A 353 -14.38 -11.81 -13.00
C ALA A 353 -15.51 -10.76 -13.14
N GLU A 354 -16.37 -10.59 -12.12
CA GLU A 354 -17.53 -9.69 -12.15
C GLU A 354 -17.28 -8.31 -11.52
N GLY A 355 -16.29 -8.19 -10.63
CA GLY A 355 -15.98 -6.96 -9.93
C GLY A 355 -15.00 -7.16 -8.78
N GLY A 356 -14.61 -6.07 -8.09
CA GLY A 356 -13.68 -6.13 -6.98
C GLY A 356 -14.20 -6.99 -5.81
N VAL A 357 -13.36 -7.85 -5.27
CA VAL A 357 -13.73 -8.76 -4.17
C VAL A 357 -12.98 -8.43 -2.89
N ILE A 358 -13.71 -8.25 -1.80
CA ILE A 358 -13.18 -8.21 -0.43
C ILE A 358 -13.33 -9.61 0.17
N THR A 359 -12.25 -10.20 0.66
CA THR A 359 -12.26 -11.49 1.34
C THR A 359 -12.05 -11.28 2.83
N VAL A 360 -12.88 -11.93 3.66
CA VAL A 360 -12.78 -11.84 5.12
C VAL A 360 -12.67 -13.25 5.71
N VAL A 361 -11.58 -13.50 6.41
CA VAL A 361 -11.26 -14.81 7.00
C VAL A 361 -10.68 -14.62 8.39
N ARG A 362 -11.06 -15.49 9.34
CA ARG A 362 -10.25 -15.73 10.56
C ARG A 362 -9.43 -16.99 10.33
N PRO A 363 -8.10 -16.92 10.14
CA PRO A 363 -7.28 -18.12 10.01
C PRO A 363 -7.42 -19.00 11.26
N LEU A 364 -7.37 -20.32 11.11
CA LEU A 364 -7.49 -21.25 12.24
C LEU A 364 -6.21 -22.07 12.41
N PRO A 365 -5.81 -22.43 13.65
CA PRO A 365 -4.68 -23.31 13.86
C PRO A 365 -4.87 -24.66 13.15
N GLY A 366 -3.86 -25.10 12.41
CA GLY A 366 -3.87 -26.40 11.71
C GLY A 366 -4.63 -26.41 10.38
N ASP A 367 -5.06 -25.25 9.87
CA ASP A 367 -5.59 -25.13 8.52
C ASP A 367 -4.55 -25.53 7.47
N ASP A 368 -4.99 -26.16 6.37
CA ASP A 368 -4.11 -26.71 5.33
C ASP A 368 -3.56 -25.66 4.35
N GLY A 369 -3.88 -24.39 4.60
CA GLY A 369 -3.49 -23.24 3.80
C GLY A 369 -4.54 -22.84 2.77
N SER A 370 -5.49 -23.71 2.42
CA SER A 370 -6.45 -23.45 1.35
C SER A 370 -7.39 -22.27 1.63
N VAL A 371 -7.76 -22.04 2.89
CA VAL A 371 -8.57 -20.87 3.29
C VAL A 371 -7.73 -19.60 3.23
N SER A 372 -6.45 -19.69 3.58
CA SER A 372 -5.52 -18.56 3.51
C SER A 372 -5.19 -18.18 2.06
N ASP A 373 -5.08 -19.15 1.16
CA ASP A 373 -4.95 -18.90 -0.28
C ASP A 373 -6.21 -18.21 -0.82
N GLY A 374 -7.39 -18.68 -0.41
CA GLY A 374 -8.66 -18.03 -0.74
C GLY A 374 -8.79 -16.60 -0.19
N LEU A 375 -8.28 -16.34 1.02
CA LEU A 375 -8.16 -14.98 1.56
C LEU A 375 -7.30 -14.11 0.64
N LEU A 376 -6.11 -14.56 0.26
CA LEU A 376 -5.14 -13.78 -0.51
C LEU A 376 -5.52 -13.59 -1.99
N ALA A 377 -6.40 -14.44 -2.52
CA ALA A 377 -6.95 -14.32 -3.88
C ALA A 377 -7.86 -13.09 -4.08
N GLY A 378 -8.30 -12.44 -3.00
CA GLY A 378 -9.15 -11.24 -3.04
C GLY A 378 -8.41 -10.00 -3.54
N ASP A 379 -9.16 -9.02 -4.07
CA ASP A 379 -8.59 -7.71 -4.41
C ASP A 379 -8.23 -6.92 -3.13
N VAL A 380 -9.00 -7.11 -2.04
CA VAL A 380 -8.68 -6.66 -0.68
C VAL A 380 -8.87 -7.83 0.30
N ALA A 381 -7.82 -8.21 1.01
CA ALA A 381 -7.79 -9.30 1.98
C ALA A 381 -7.86 -8.77 3.42
N VAL A 382 -8.89 -9.18 4.17
CA VAL A 382 -9.11 -8.84 5.58
C VAL A 382 -8.99 -10.10 6.43
N ALA A 383 -8.02 -10.12 7.35
CA ALA A 383 -7.84 -11.22 8.29
C ALA A 383 -8.20 -10.80 9.72
N LEU A 384 -9.05 -11.59 10.38
CA LEU A 384 -9.26 -11.46 11.81
C LEU A 384 -8.08 -12.12 12.54
N ALA A 385 -7.52 -11.40 13.51
CA ALA A 385 -6.30 -11.76 14.24
C ALA A 385 -6.52 -11.74 15.76
N ASP A 386 -7.74 -12.04 16.22
CA ASP A 386 -8.13 -12.09 17.62
C ASP A 386 -7.81 -13.42 18.31
N GLY A 387 -7.62 -13.37 19.64
CA GLY A 387 -7.23 -14.53 20.43
C GLY A 387 -5.93 -15.16 19.96
N ASP A 388 -5.88 -16.49 19.92
CA ASP A 388 -4.70 -17.28 19.52
C ASP A 388 -4.70 -17.67 18.03
N CYS A 389 -5.54 -17.03 17.22
CA CYS A 389 -5.63 -17.38 15.80
C CYS A 389 -4.33 -16.99 15.05
N PRO A 390 -3.93 -17.76 14.02
CA PRO A 390 -2.74 -17.42 13.25
C PRO A 390 -2.81 -16.04 12.61
N VAL A 391 -1.68 -15.34 12.56
CA VAL A 391 -1.59 -14.00 11.93
C VAL A 391 -1.25 -14.17 10.45
N ALA A 392 -2.14 -13.69 9.57
CA ALA A 392 -1.94 -13.72 8.12
C ALA A 392 -1.24 -12.45 7.62
N TRP A 393 0.09 -12.45 7.59
CA TRP A 393 0.88 -11.27 7.24
C TRP A 393 0.75 -10.83 5.77
N GLY A 394 0.25 -11.71 4.91
CA GLY A 394 -0.11 -11.40 3.53
C GLY A 394 -1.43 -10.65 3.36
N ALA A 395 -2.25 -10.53 4.41
CA ALA A 395 -3.51 -9.78 4.36
C ALA A 395 -3.25 -8.27 4.29
N ASP A 396 -4.15 -7.52 3.64
CA ASP A 396 -4.02 -6.05 3.52
C ASP A 396 -4.44 -5.35 4.79
N VAL A 397 -5.39 -5.96 5.50
CA VAL A 397 -5.98 -5.47 6.74
C VAL A 397 -6.01 -6.61 7.74
N LEU A 398 -5.46 -6.38 8.91
CA LEU A 398 -5.53 -7.27 10.06
C LEU A 398 -6.42 -6.62 11.13
N ALA A 399 -7.35 -7.39 11.69
CA ALA A 399 -8.25 -6.97 12.76
C ALA A 399 -7.92 -7.74 14.06
N PRO A 400 -7.02 -7.24 14.91
CA PRO A 400 -6.58 -7.92 16.14
C PRO A 400 -7.67 -8.07 17.20
N GLN A 401 -8.76 -7.31 17.07
CA GLN A 401 -9.87 -7.30 18.01
C GLN A 401 -11.06 -8.16 17.55
N GLY A 402 -10.95 -8.81 16.38
CA GLY A 402 -12.00 -9.66 15.83
C GLY A 402 -12.92 -8.91 14.89
N LEU A 403 -14.16 -9.40 14.80
CA LEU A 403 -15.19 -8.94 13.87
C LEU A 403 -15.71 -7.54 14.22
#